data_AF-K1X446-F1
#
_entry.id   AF-K1X446-F1
#
_cell.length_a   1.000
_cell.length_b   1.000
_cell.length_c   1.000
_cell.angle_alpha   90.00
_cell.angle_beta   90.00
_cell.angle_gamma   90.00
#
_symmetry.space_group_name_H-M   'P 1'
#
loop_
_entity.id
_entity.type
_entity.pdbx_description
1 polymer ?
#
loop_
_entity_poly.entity_id
_entity_poly.type
_entity_poly.pdbx_seq_one_letter_code
_entity_poly.pdbx_strand_id
1 'polypeptide(L)'
;MAPKRPADDSAADPKPKKHRPGFKVGPDNLPDGIHRRKVIKIKKDLIQKAKIKKSYAKIKAQTDLPPTKVPTEQEPIEPASQELHPDRQAMLDAPDTLPQNSNSNRESYSQRPRQGRAKKPGYFEKEQEFAARKRAEGEERRAEYEKNQRERKEKIEERERFRRTMAKARTGGKNGQRKLGKESQVLLEKVKRMVGS
;
A
#
# COMPACT_ATOMS: atom_id res chain seq x y z
N MET A 1 77.43 -7.73 -13.50
CA MET A 1 76.72 -6.89 -12.52
C MET A 1 75.46 -6.35 -13.16
N ALA A 2 74.29 -6.59 -12.57
CA ALA A 2 73.03 -5.98 -12.98
C ALA A 2 72.50 -5.11 -11.82
N PRO A 3 72.12 -3.85 -12.04
CA PRO A 3 71.64 -2.99 -10.98
C PRO A 3 70.25 -3.44 -10.51
N LYS A 4 70.07 -3.55 -9.18
CA LYS A 4 68.76 -3.74 -8.55
C LYS A 4 67.85 -2.57 -8.95
N ARG A 5 66.65 -2.89 -9.41
CA ARG A 5 65.62 -1.90 -9.77
C ARG A 5 65.34 -0.99 -8.56
N PRO A 6 65.25 0.34 -8.73
CA PRO A 6 64.85 1.23 -7.64
C PRO A 6 63.41 0.90 -7.25
N ALA A 7 63.16 0.80 -5.94
CA ALA A 7 61.81 0.81 -5.43
C ALA A 7 61.24 2.21 -5.71
N ASP A 8 60.16 2.28 -6.48
CA ASP A 8 59.38 3.52 -6.64
C ASP A 8 58.81 3.92 -5.28
N ASP A 9 59.55 4.78 -4.57
CA ASP A 9 59.03 5.58 -3.47
C ASP A 9 58.08 6.64 -4.03
N SER A 10 56.87 6.22 -4.41
CA SER A 10 55.74 7.13 -4.42
C SER A 10 55.21 7.21 -3.00
N ALA A 11 55.70 8.22 -2.28
CA ALA A 11 55.22 8.65 -0.98
C ALA A 11 53.70 8.89 -1.03
N ALA A 12 52.93 7.85 -0.73
CA ALA A 12 51.56 7.96 -0.31
C ALA A 12 51.51 7.42 1.11
N ASP A 13 51.64 8.32 2.08
CA ASP A 13 51.44 8.02 3.50
C ASP A 13 50.18 7.15 3.67
N PRO A 14 50.22 6.06 4.47
CA PRO A 14 49.05 5.24 4.71
C PRO A 14 47.99 6.10 5.40
N LYS A 15 46.93 6.46 4.65
CA LYS A 15 45.81 7.26 5.17
C LYS A 15 45.31 6.64 6.48
N PRO A 16 45.21 7.40 7.58
CA PRO A 16 44.81 6.85 8.87
C PRO A 16 43.44 6.20 8.74
N LYS A 17 43.35 4.89 9.01
CA LYS A 17 42.10 4.14 9.00
C LYS A 17 41.19 4.73 10.07
N LYS A 18 40.10 5.38 9.65
CA LYS A 18 39.10 5.91 10.58
C LYS A 18 38.58 4.77 11.44
N HIS A 19 38.70 4.92 12.76
CA HIS A 19 38.22 3.90 13.69
C HIS A 19 36.72 3.69 13.44
N ARG A 20 36.31 2.44 13.18
CA ARG A 20 34.89 2.11 13.04
C ARG A 20 34.23 2.43 14.39
N PRO A 21 33.17 3.24 14.44
CA PRO A 21 32.49 3.46 15.70
C PRO A 21 31.98 2.09 16.19
N GLY A 22 32.27 1.75 17.44
CA GLY A 22 31.75 0.54 18.07
C GLY A 22 30.21 0.55 18.11
N PHE A 23 29.61 -0.52 18.64
CA PHE A 23 28.16 -0.66 18.71
C PHE A 23 27.53 0.52 19.47
N LYS A 24 26.97 1.48 18.74
CA LYS A 24 26.35 2.68 19.31
C LYS A 24 24.98 2.30 19.87
N VAL A 25 24.92 2.04 21.17
CA VAL A 25 23.65 1.86 21.91
C VAL A 25 23.20 3.23 22.40
N GLY A 26 22.59 3.99 21.49
CA GLY A 26 22.08 5.33 21.77
C GLY A 26 20.71 5.55 21.13
N PRO A 27 20.00 6.61 21.53
CA PRO A 27 18.66 6.91 21.01
C PRO A 27 18.60 7.05 19.48
N ASP A 28 19.74 7.29 18.84
CA ASP A 28 19.89 7.37 17.38
C ASP A 28 19.81 6.01 16.66
N ASN A 29 20.05 4.90 17.37
CA ASN A 29 19.98 3.52 16.84
C ASN A 29 18.83 2.69 17.42
N LEU A 30 18.03 3.27 18.32
CA LEU A 30 16.75 2.69 18.70
C LEU A 30 15.76 2.88 17.55
N PRO A 31 14.88 1.91 17.26
CA PRO A 31 13.87 2.08 16.23
C PRO A 31 13.06 3.34 16.52
N ASP A 32 13.29 4.38 15.70
CA ASP A 32 12.68 5.69 15.84
C ASP A 32 11.20 5.51 16.16
N GLY A 33 10.78 6.07 17.29
CA GLY A 33 9.42 5.89 17.81
C GLY A 33 8.37 6.15 16.73
N ILE A 34 7.21 5.50 16.84
CA ILE A 34 6.15 5.53 15.81
C ILE A 34 5.83 6.95 15.33
N HIS A 35 5.90 7.95 16.22
CA HIS A 35 5.67 9.35 15.90
C HIS A 35 6.78 9.96 15.01
N ARG A 36 8.06 9.69 15.25
CA ARG A 36 9.16 10.16 14.38
C ARG A 36 9.05 9.58 12.98
N ARG A 37 8.75 8.27 12.85
CA ARG A 37 8.52 7.64 11.54
C ARG A 37 7.35 8.27 10.79
N LYS A 38 6.25 8.58 11.48
CA LYS A 38 5.11 9.29 10.88
C LYS A 38 5.51 10.68 10.39
N VAL A 39 6.23 11.47 11.18
CA VAL A 39 6.69 12.81 10.79
C VAL A 39 7.64 12.74 9.59
N ILE A 40 8.60 11.81 9.59
CA ILE A 40 9.52 11.60 8.46
C ILE A 40 8.74 11.21 7.20
N LYS A 41 7.75 10.32 7.30
CA LYS A 41 6.88 9.92 6.19
C LYS A 41 6.10 11.12 5.64
N ILE A 42 5.42 11.87 6.52
CA ILE A 42 4.67 13.08 6.14
C ILE A 42 5.57 14.08 5.41
N LYS A 43 6.78 14.31 5.92
CA LYS A 43 7.76 15.21 5.28
C LYS A 43 8.17 14.71 3.89
N LYS A 44 8.48 13.42 3.75
CA LYS A 44 8.84 12.81 2.46
C LYS A 44 7.70 12.91 1.45
N ASP A 45 6.48 12.59 1.87
CA ASP A 45 5.28 12.67 1.02
C ASP A 45 5.03 14.13 0.56
N LEU A 46 5.20 15.11 1.44
CA LEU A 46 5.03 16.53 1.11
C LEU A 46 6.04 16.98 0.03
N ILE A 47 7.30 16.57 0.19
CA ILE A 47 8.37 16.87 -0.77
C ILE A 47 8.09 16.21 -2.12
N GLN A 48 7.67 14.95 -2.14
CA GLN A 48 7.34 14.24 -3.37
C GLN A 48 6.17 14.90 -4.11
N LYS A 49 5.09 15.24 -3.40
CA LYS A 49 3.95 15.97 -3.99
C LYS A 49 4.38 17.31 -4.59
N ALA A 50 5.26 18.05 -3.90
CA ALA A 50 5.78 19.31 -4.44
C ALA A 50 6.63 19.09 -5.70
N LYS A 51 7.47 18.04 -5.73
CA LYS A 51 8.27 17.69 -6.92
C LYS A 51 7.38 17.32 -8.11
N ILE A 52 6.36 16.48 -7.89
CA ILE A 52 5.41 16.07 -8.92
C ILE A 52 4.64 17.28 -9.47
N LYS A 53 4.19 18.20 -8.59
CA LYS A 53 3.53 19.44 -9.02
C LYS A 53 4.44 20.31 -9.86
N LYS A 54 5.71 20.45 -9.48
CA LYS A 54 6.71 21.21 -10.25
C LYS A 54 6.98 20.58 -11.62
N SER A 55 7.18 19.27 -11.69
CA SER A 55 7.42 18.58 -12.97
C SER A 55 6.19 18.64 -13.87
N TYR A 56 4.99 18.46 -13.30
CA TYR A 56 3.73 18.57 -14.04
C TYR A 56 3.53 19.99 -14.59
N ALA A 57 3.76 21.03 -13.78
CA ALA A 57 3.68 22.41 -14.25
C ALA A 57 4.69 22.70 -15.38
N LYS A 58 5.89 22.11 -15.32
CA LYS A 58 6.90 22.24 -16.38
C LYS A 58 6.45 21.58 -17.70
N ILE A 59 5.93 20.36 -17.63
CA ILE A 59 5.39 19.66 -18.80
C ILE A 59 4.19 20.41 -19.37
N LYS A 60 3.27 20.85 -18.50
CA LYS A 60 2.08 21.60 -18.91
C LYS A 60 2.45 22.92 -19.60
N ALA A 61 3.43 23.66 -19.09
CA ALA A 61 3.92 24.86 -19.76
C ALA A 61 4.53 24.56 -21.13
N GLN A 62 5.18 23.41 -21.29
CA GLN A 62 5.75 22.98 -22.57
C GLN A 62 4.68 22.52 -23.57
N THR A 63 3.56 21.97 -23.10
CA THR A 63 2.44 21.51 -23.95
C THR A 63 1.43 22.61 -24.28
N ASP A 64 1.22 23.57 -23.37
CA ASP A 64 0.27 24.67 -23.54
C ASP A 64 0.87 25.83 -24.38
N LEU A 65 2.19 25.82 -24.61
CA LEU A 65 2.79 26.61 -25.68
C LEU A 65 2.31 26.01 -27.02
N PRO A 66 1.75 26.82 -27.95
CA PRO A 66 1.50 26.33 -29.30
C PRO A 66 2.83 25.84 -29.90
N PRO A 67 2.83 24.88 -30.85
CA PRO A 67 4.05 24.47 -31.52
C PRO A 67 4.62 25.64 -32.34
N THR A 68 5.32 26.55 -31.68
CA THR A 68 6.09 27.62 -32.30
C THR A 68 7.31 26.98 -32.92
N LYS A 69 7.16 26.72 -34.23
CA LYS A 69 8.17 26.75 -35.29
C LYS A 69 9.61 26.85 -34.77
N VAL A 70 10.33 25.75 -34.92
CA VAL A 70 11.79 25.75 -34.94
C VAL A 70 12.31 26.79 -35.94
N PRO A 71 13.37 27.56 -35.63
CA PRO A 71 14.02 28.48 -36.57
C PRO A 71 14.56 27.71 -37.78
N THR A 72 14.24 28.25 -38.96
CA THR A 72 14.79 27.87 -40.25
C THR A 72 16.30 28.13 -40.29
N GLU A 73 17.11 27.07 -40.24
CA GLU A 73 18.38 27.02 -40.97
C GLU A 73 18.11 26.21 -42.24
N GLN A 74 18.46 26.79 -43.38
CA GLN A 74 18.12 26.36 -44.74
C GLN A 74 18.99 25.17 -45.17
N GLU A 75 18.36 24.07 -45.59
CA GLU A 75 18.85 23.07 -46.55
C GLU A 75 17.59 22.54 -47.30
N PRO A 76 17.66 22.21 -48.60
CA PRO A 76 16.51 22.20 -49.50
C PRO A 76 15.51 21.07 -49.24
N ILE A 77 14.24 21.37 -49.50
CA ILE A 77 13.06 20.50 -49.33
C ILE A 77 13.08 19.44 -50.45
N GLU A 78 13.41 18.19 -50.12
CA GLU A 78 12.93 17.04 -50.88
C GLU A 78 11.47 16.75 -50.46
N PRO A 79 10.56 16.46 -51.41
CA PRO A 79 9.18 16.16 -51.08
C PRO A 79 9.18 14.88 -50.24
N ALA A 80 8.71 14.98 -48.99
CA ALA A 80 8.48 13.86 -48.10
C ALA A 80 7.70 12.78 -48.87
N SER A 81 8.38 11.69 -49.19
CA SER A 81 7.81 10.49 -49.81
C SER A 81 6.60 10.08 -48.98
N GLN A 82 5.42 10.19 -49.57
CA GLN A 82 4.15 9.69 -49.01
C GLN A 82 4.08 8.15 -49.06
N GLU A 83 5.22 7.49 -48.87
CA GLU A 83 5.27 6.03 -48.80
C GLU A 83 4.68 5.59 -47.47
N LEU A 84 3.56 4.87 -47.56
CA LEU A 84 2.89 4.29 -46.40
C LEU A 84 3.87 3.35 -45.69
N HIS A 85 3.88 3.36 -44.35
CA HIS A 85 4.72 2.46 -43.55
C HIS A 85 4.49 1.00 -43.97
N PRO A 86 5.53 0.16 -44.08
CA PRO A 86 5.44 -1.20 -44.65
C PRO A 86 4.35 -2.07 -44.03
N ASP A 87 4.15 -1.99 -42.71
CA ASP A 87 3.07 -2.70 -42.00
C ASP A 87 1.66 -2.36 -42.51
N ARG A 88 1.44 -1.13 -43.00
CA ARG A 88 0.14 -0.68 -43.50
C ARG A 88 -0.11 -1.19 -44.93
N GLN A 89 0.93 -1.35 -45.74
CA GLN A 89 0.84 -2.02 -47.04
C GLN A 89 0.53 -3.52 -46.88
N ALA A 90 1.17 -4.19 -45.92
CA ALA A 90 0.90 -5.60 -45.64
C ALA A 90 -0.57 -5.89 -45.23
N MET A 91 -1.25 -4.95 -44.56
CA MET A 91 -2.68 -5.07 -44.25
C MET A 91 -3.59 -4.89 -45.46
N LEU A 92 -3.18 -4.13 -46.47
CA LEU A 92 -3.98 -3.88 -47.68
C LEU A 92 -3.79 -4.96 -48.74
N ASP A 93 -2.60 -5.56 -48.81
CA ASP A 93 -2.29 -6.67 -49.73
C ASP A 93 -2.84 -8.03 -49.24
N ALA A 94 -3.23 -8.13 -47.96
CA ALA A 94 -3.86 -9.33 -47.43
C ALA A 94 -5.29 -9.48 -48.00
N PRO A 95 -5.66 -10.65 -48.58
CA PRO A 95 -7.00 -10.85 -49.10
C PRO A 95 -8.03 -10.81 -47.97
N ASP A 96 -9.12 -10.06 -48.18
CA ASP A 96 -10.27 -9.93 -47.27
C ASP A 96 -10.90 -11.31 -47.02
N THR A 97 -10.44 -11.98 -45.97
CA THR A 97 -11.06 -13.20 -45.44
C THR A 97 -12.19 -12.80 -44.49
N LEU A 98 -13.26 -12.25 -45.06
CA LEU A 98 -14.50 -12.05 -44.33
C LEU A 98 -15.13 -13.43 -44.06
N PRO A 99 -15.47 -13.79 -42.80
CA PRO A 99 -16.29 -14.96 -42.56
C PRO A 99 -17.71 -14.67 -43.06
N GLN A 100 -18.04 -15.20 -44.24
CA GLN A 100 -19.42 -15.24 -44.72
C GLN A 100 -20.25 -16.14 -43.81
N ASN A 101 -21.07 -15.52 -42.96
CA ASN A 101 -22.01 -16.23 -42.10
C ASN A 101 -23.27 -16.55 -42.91
N SER A 102 -23.25 -17.67 -43.66
CA SER A 102 -24.38 -18.14 -44.45
C SER A 102 -25.45 -18.79 -43.55
N ASN A 103 -26.41 -17.99 -43.08
CA ASN A 103 -27.63 -18.49 -42.44
C ASN A 103 -28.66 -18.89 -43.50
N SER A 104 -28.60 -20.15 -43.96
CA SER A 104 -29.66 -20.78 -44.76
C SER A 104 -30.08 -22.08 -44.09
N ASN A 105 -31.03 -22.01 -43.15
CA ASN A 105 -31.86 -23.17 -42.83
C ASN A 105 -33.17 -22.72 -42.17
N ARG A 106 -34.26 -22.72 -42.94
CA ARG A 106 -35.64 -22.71 -42.44
C ARG A 106 -36.24 -24.10 -42.72
N GLU A 107 -37.15 -24.48 -41.83
CA GLU A 107 -38.02 -25.67 -41.84
C GLU A 107 -37.51 -26.98 -41.18
N SER A 108 -37.88 -27.17 -39.90
CA SER A 108 -38.78 -28.28 -39.52
C SER A 108 -39.21 -28.21 -38.05
N TYR A 109 -40.53 -28.26 -37.83
CA TYR A 109 -41.19 -28.28 -36.55
C TYR A 109 -41.04 -29.66 -35.87
N SER A 110 -40.34 -29.70 -34.73
CA SER A 110 -40.59 -30.73 -33.71
C SER A 110 -40.68 -30.06 -32.34
N GLN A 111 -41.84 -30.25 -31.70
CA GLN A 111 -42.19 -29.76 -30.36
C GLN A 111 -41.30 -30.43 -29.30
N ARG A 112 -40.07 -29.94 -29.13
CA ARG A 112 -39.26 -30.22 -27.94
C ARG A 112 -39.77 -29.33 -26.80
N PRO A 113 -39.99 -29.85 -25.58
CA PRO A 113 -40.29 -29.01 -24.43
C PRO A 113 -39.15 -28.00 -24.29
N ARG A 114 -39.49 -26.71 -24.42
CA ARG A 114 -38.55 -25.60 -24.32
C ARG A 114 -38.01 -25.59 -22.89
N GLN A 115 -36.93 -26.34 -22.67
CA GLN A 115 -36.05 -26.24 -21.51
C GLN A 115 -35.91 -24.75 -21.17
N GLY A 116 -36.41 -24.38 -19.98
CA GLY A 116 -36.68 -23.01 -19.59
C GLY A 116 -35.52 -22.10 -19.91
N ARG A 117 -35.75 -21.17 -20.85
CA ARG A 117 -34.75 -20.18 -21.24
C ARG A 117 -34.37 -19.39 -19.99
N ALA A 118 -33.11 -19.48 -19.57
CA ALA A 118 -32.62 -18.73 -18.40
C ALA A 118 -32.98 -17.25 -18.58
N LYS A 119 -33.66 -16.69 -17.57
CA LYS A 119 -34.02 -15.27 -17.59
C LYS A 119 -32.74 -14.47 -17.62
N LYS A 120 -32.59 -13.62 -18.64
CA LYS A 120 -31.48 -12.69 -18.71
C LYS A 120 -31.61 -11.73 -17.52
N PRO A 121 -30.51 -11.43 -16.82
CA PRO A 121 -30.58 -10.48 -15.72
C PRO A 121 -31.13 -9.14 -16.24
N GLY A 122 -32.05 -8.56 -15.48
CA GLY A 122 -32.58 -7.23 -15.71
C GLY A 122 -31.47 -6.17 -15.83
N TYR A 123 -31.78 -5.06 -16.50
CA TYR A 123 -30.81 -4.04 -16.91
C TYR A 123 -29.92 -3.52 -15.75
N PHE A 124 -30.42 -3.48 -14.52
CA PHE A 124 -29.70 -3.00 -13.33
C PHE A 124 -29.36 -4.09 -12.29
N GLU A 125 -29.67 -5.36 -12.54
CA GLU A 125 -29.47 -6.41 -11.53
C GLU A 125 -27.99 -6.56 -11.15
N LYS A 126 -27.09 -6.48 -12.14
CA LYS A 126 -25.64 -6.52 -11.90
C LYS A 126 -25.14 -5.36 -11.05
N GLU A 127 -25.70 -4.16 -11.25
CA GLU A 127 -25.33 -2.97 -10.48
C GLU A 127 -25.87 -3.03 -9.05
N GLN A 128 -27.08 -3.55 -8.87
CA GLN A 128 -27.68 -3.76 -7.55
C GLN A 128 -26.91 -4.82 -6.76
N GLU A 129 -26.51 -5.93 -7.39
CA GLU A 129 -25.66 -6.94 -6.78
C GLU A 129 -24.29 -6.38 -6.38
N PHE A 130 -23.68 -5.56 -7.23
CA PHE A 130 -22.41 -4.91 -6.91
C PHE A 130 -22.55 -3.93 -5.72
N ALA A 131 -23.61 -3.13 -5.71
CA ALA A 131 -23.91 -2.23 -4.60
C ALA A 131 -24.19 -3.00 -3.29
N ALA A 132 -24.91 -4.12 -3.36
CA ALA A 132 -25.17 -5.00 -2.23
C ALA A 132 -23.89 -5.62 -1.68
N ARG A 133 -23.01 -6.15 -2.55
CA ARG A 133 -21.70 -6.69 -2.15
C ARG A 133 -20.82 -5.66 -1.47
N LYS A 134 -20.78 -4.43 -2.02
CA LYS A 134 -20.00 -3.33 -1.43
C LYS A 134 -20.56 -2.89 -0.07
N ARG A 135 -21.88 -2.92 0.11
CA ARG A 135 -22.52 -2.67 1.40
C ARG A 135 -22.18 -3.76 2.41
N ALA A 136 -22.28 -5.03 2.01
CA ALA A 136 -21.95 -6.18 2.86
C ALA A 136 -20.47 -6.16 3.31
N GLU A 137 -19.51 -5.95 2.40
CA GLU A 137 -18.09 -5.83 2.76
C GLU A 137 -17.84 -4.67 3.75
N GLY A 138 -18.55 -3.55 3.56
CA GLY A 138 -18.49 -2.41 4.47
C GLY A 138 -19.04 -2.72 5.86
N GLU A 139 -20.12 -3.49 5.95
CA GLU A 139 -20.75 -3.93 7.20
C GLU A 139 -19.88 -4.97 7.92
N GLU A 140 -19.31 -5.92 7.19
CA GLU A 140 -18.37 -6.91 7.74
C GLU A 140 -17.14 -6.22 8.35
N ARG A 141 -16.51 -5.31 7.60
CA ARG A 141 -15.38 -4.52 8.10
C ARG A 141 -15.75 -3.72 9.34
N ARG A 142 -16.94 -3.13 9.40
CA ARG A 142 -17.44 -2.40 10.58
C ARG A 142 -17.67 -3.33 11.77
N ALA A 143 -18.26 -4.49 11.55
CA ALA A 143 -18.52 -5.48 12.58
C ALA A 143 -17.22 -6.02 13.18
N GLU A 144 -16.19 -6.27 12.36
CA GLU A 144 -14.85 -6.65 12.83
C GLU A 144 -14.21 -5.56 13.70
N TYR A 145 -14.28 -4.30 13.26
CA TYR A 145 -13.80 -3.19 14.08
C TYR A 145 -14.56 -3.09 15.40
N GLU A 146 -15.89 -3.27 15.38
CA GLU A 146 -16.69 -3.22 16.58
C GLU A 146 -16.36 -4.35 17.57
N LYS A 147 -16.21 -5.59 17.09
CA LYS A 147 -15.76 -6.73 17.90
C LYS A 147 -14.41 -6.45 18.56
N ASN A 148 -13.42 -6.02 17.77
CA ASN A 148 -12.10 -5.65 18.27
C ASN A 148 -12.15 -4.53 19.31
N GLN A 149 -13.04 -3.55 19.14
CA GLN A 149 -13.22 -2.46 20.10
C GLN A 149 -13.91 -2.94 21.38
N ARG A 150 -14.90 -3.84 21.29
CA ARG A 150 -15.57 -4.44 22.44
C ARG A 150 -14.58 -5.25 23.28
N GLU A 151 -13.79 -6.13 22.66
CA GLU A 151 -12.76 -6.90 23.36
C GLU A 151 -11.72 -6.01 24.05
N ARG A 152 -11.27 -4.94 23.36
CA ARG A 152 -10.35 -3.96 23.96
C ARG A 152 -10.98 -3.25 25.15
N LYS A 153 -12.25 -2.83 25.04
CA LYS A 153 -12.99 -2.16 26.12
C LYS A 153 -13.16 -3.10 27.32
N GLU A 154 -13.58 -4.34 27.10
CA GLU A 154 -13.72 -5.34 28.16
C GLU A 154 -12.40 -5.57 28.90
N LYS A 155 -11.29 -5.68 28.16
CA LYS A 155 -9.96 -5.84 28.76
C LYS A 155 -9.50 -4.60 29.53
N ILE A 156 -9.85 -3.40 29.08
CA ILE A 156 -9.58 -2.15 29.81
C ILE A 156 -10.45 -2.09 31.07
N GLU A 157 -11.73 -2.42 30.98
CA GLU A 157 -12.65 -2.45 32.11
C GLU A 157 -12.24 -3.46 33.17
N GLU A 158 -11.84 -4.69 32.78
CA GLU A 158 -11.31 -5.69 33.71
C GLU A 158 -10.10 -5.14 34.45
N ARG A 159 -9.15 -4.51 33.73
CA ARG A 159 -7.97 -3.88 34.32
C ARG A 159 -8.33 -2.74 35.25
N GLU A 160 -9.29 -1.90 34.88
CA GLU A 160 -9.76 -0.81 35.73
C GLU A 160 -10.47 -1.32 36.99
N ARG A 161 -11.33 -2.34 36.85
CA ARG A 161 -12.00 -3.00 37.98
C ARG A 161 -10.95 -3.56 38.93
N PHE A 162 -9.97 -4.30 38.42
CA PHE A 162 -8.87 -4.84 39.22
C PHE A 162 -8.00 -3.74 39.86
N ARG A 163 -7.73 -2.64 39.13
CA ARG A 163 -7.01 -1.48 39.68
C ARG A 163 -7.80 -0.82 40.82
N ARG A 164 -9.13 -0.69 40.67
CA ARG A 164 -10.01 -0.11 41.69
C ARG A 164 -10.10 -1.01 42.92
N THR A 165 -10.20 -2.34 42.75
CA THR A 165 -10.20 -3.29 43.89
C THR A 165 -8.85 -3.27 44.62
N MET A 166 -7.74 -3.26 43.88
CA MET A 166 -6.39 -3.08 44.44
C MET A 166 -6.23 -1.77 45.21
N ALA A 167 -6.71 -0.65 44.65
CA ALA A 167 -6.66 0.64 45.32
C ALA A 167 -7.47 0.61 46.62
N LYS A 168 -8.68 0.03 46.60
CA LYS A 168 -9.53 -0.13 47.79
C LYS A 168 -8.90 -1.02 48.86
N ALA A 169 -8.19 -2.07 48.45
CA ALA A 169 -7.47 -2.96 49.36
C ALA A 169 -6.25 -2.27 49.99
N ARG A 170 -5.46 -1.55 49.18
CA ARG A 170 -4.28 -0.79 49.64
C ARG A 170 -4.62 0.45 50.46
N THR A 171 -5.83 0.99 50.33
CA THR A 171 -6.27 2.14 51.14
C THR A 171 -6.43 1.69 52.59
N GLY A 172 -5.57 2.22 53.47
CA GLY A 172 -5.57 1.90 54.90
C GLY A 172 -6.94 2.06 55.58
N GLY A 173 -7.12 1.36 56.70
CA GLY A 173 -8.25 1.51 57.60
C GLY A 173 -8.28 2.86 58.31
N LYS A 174 -9.30 3.09 59.13
CA LYS A 174 -9.51 4.36 59.86
C LYS A 174 -8.32 4.76 60.74
N ASN A 175 -7.55 3.78 61.20
CA ASN A 175 -6.34 3.95 62.01
C ASN A 175 -5.05 3.60 61.22
N GLY A 176 -5.09 3.59 59.89
CA GLY A 176 -3.96 3.18 59.04
C GLY A 176 -3.70 1.67 58.96
N GLN A 177 -4.47 0.84 59.69
CA GLN A 177 -4.32 -0.61 59.66
C GLN A 177 -4.69 -1.22 58.29
N ARG A 178 -3.99 -2.30 57.91
CA ARG A 178 -4.24 -3.02 56.65
C ARG A 178 -5.60 -3.70 56.65
N LYS A 179 -6.25 -3.75 55.49
CA LYS A 179 -7.58 -4.36 55.33
C LYS A 179 -7.40 -5.79 54.84
N LEU A 180 -6.89 -6.66 55.70
CA LEU A 180 -6.52 -8.04 55.36
C LEU A 180 -7.63 -8.81 54.63
N GLY A 181 -8.91 -8.62 54.98
CA GLY A 181 -10.03 -9.27 54.30
C GLY A 181 -10.27 -8.81 52.85
N LYS A 182 -9.92 -7.56 52.50
CA LYS A 182 -10.00 -7.06 51.10
C LYS A 182 -8.73 -7.35 50.33
N GLU A 183 -7.58 -7.31 51.02
CA GLU A 183 -6.27 -7.65 50.45
C GLU A 183 -6.19 -9.14 50.10
N SER A 184 -6.74 -10.02 50.94
CA SER A 184 -6.72 -11.48 50.71
C SER A 184 -7.44 -11.86 49.42
N GLN A 185 -8.63 -11.30 49.14
CA GLN A 185 -9.38 -11.60 47.91
C GLN A 185 -8.60 -11.25 46.63
N VAL A 186 -7.96 -10.07 46.60
CA VAL A 186 -7.17 -9.66 45.44
C VAL A 186 -5.90 -10.49 45.29
N LEU A 187 -5.29 -10.89 46.42
CA LEU A 187 -4.13 -11.78 46.42
C LEU A 187 -4.50 -13.17 45.88
N LEU A 188 -5.67 -13.69 46.28
CA LEU A 188 -6.20 -14.98 45.80
C LEU A 188 -6.47 -14.95 44.29
N GLU A 189 -7.11 -13.90 43.76
CA GLU A 189 -7.29 -13.74 42.31
C GLU A 189 -5.95 -13.71 41.56
N LYS A 190 -4.94 -13.03 42.13
CA LYS A 190 -3.60 -12.97 41.55
C LYS A 190 -2.93 -14.35 41.53
N VAL A 191 -3.01 -15.10 42.63
CA VAL A 191 -2.48 -16.48 42.71
C VAL A 191 -3.23 -17.39 41.73
N LYS A 192 -4.56 -17.31 41.67
CA LYS A 192 -5.37 -18.05 40.69
C LYS A 192 -4.95 -17.76 39.25
N ARG A 193 -4.59 -16.52 38.93
CA ARG A 193 -4.08 -16.14 37.60
C ARG A 193 -2.67 -16.67 37.31
N MET A 194 -1.83 -16.86 38.33
CA MET A 194 -0.47 -17.40 38.18
C MET A 194 -0.44 -18.94 38.15
N VAL A 195 -1.39 -19.59 38.82
CA VAL A 195 -1.47 -21.07 38.95
C VAL A 195 -2.44 -21.69 37.94
N GLY A 196 -3.46 -20.94 37.50
CA GLY A 196 -4.49 -21.39 36.56
C GLY A 196 -4.19 -21.14 35.08
N SER A 197 -2.90 -21.03 34.74
CA SER A 197 -2.38 -21.01 33.36
C SER A 197 -1.53 -22.23 33.11
#